data_AF-A0A412PCI8-F1
#
_entry.id   AF-A0A412PCI8-F1
#
_cell.length_a   1.000
_cell.length_b   1.000
_cell.length_c   1.000
_cell.angle_alpha   90.00
_cell.angle_beta   90.00
_cell.angle_gamma   90.00
#
_symmetry.space_group_name_H-M   'P 1'
#
loop_
_entity.id
_entity.type
_entity.pdbx_description
1 polymer ?
#
loop_
_entity_poly.entity_id
_entity_poly.type
_entity_poly.pdbx_seq_one_letter_code
_entity_poly.pdbx_strand_id
1 'polypeptide(L)'
;MNTKQAAQKWECSAKTITKLCADGVIPLAEKDERGRWVIPDECEKPPVSRFRLCYLMDMINRLKEGVVYKKVKWGIGEKELQDGYQYLIENAMVSSFDVHQLEKELPNATITSRGKALMERENKEGKSQRKFNVNFKINTGIFSFETGYESAKGK
;
A
#
# COMPACT_ATOMS: atom_id res chain seq x y z
N MET A 1 -11.91 -17.27 -6.65
CA MET A 1 -13.11 -16.51 -7.09
C MET A 1 -12.85 -15.57 -8.26
N ASN A 2 -13.88 -15.29 -9.07
CA ASN A 2 -13.86 -14.23 -10.10
C ASN A 2 -14.37 -12.89 -9.54
N THR A 3 -14.33 -11.82 -10.33
CA THR A 3 -14.76 -10.48 -9.89
C THR A 3 -16.23 -10.39 -9.48
N LYS A 4 -17.12 -11.21 -10.04
CA LYS A 4 -18.54 -11.24 -9.65
C LYS A 4 -18.73 -11.92 -8.30
N GLN A 5 -18.02 -13.03 -8.07
CA GLN A 5 -18.04 -13.75 -6.81
C GLN A 5 -17.43 -12.89 -5.68
N ALA A 6 -16.30 -12.22 -5.93
CA ALA A 6 -15.70 -11.30 -4.97
C ALA A 6 -16.60 -10.08 -4.68
N ALA A 7 -17.26 -9.54 -5.72
CA ALA A 7 -18.22 -8.46 -5.58
C ALA A 7 -19.39 -8.83 -4.65
N GLN A 8 -19.88 -10.06 -4.76
CA GLN A 8 -20.91 -10.59 -3.88
C GLN A 8 -20.37 -10.82 -2.45
N LYS A 9 -19.20 -11.47 -2.30
CA LYS A 9 -18.55 -11.71 -0.99
C LYS A 9 -18.32 -10.41 -0.22
N TRP A 10 -17.93 -9.34 -0.91
CA TRP A 10 -17.51 -8.08 -0.29
C TRP A 10 -18.54 -6.95 -0.40
N GLU A 11 -19.76 -7.28 -0.83
CA GLU A 11 -20.89 -6.38 -0.99
C GLU A 11 -20.51 -5.09 -1.73
N CYS A 12 -19.88 -5.22 -2.90
CA CYS A 12 -19.46 -4.07 -3.69
C CYS A 12 -19.58 -4.34 -5.19
N SER A 13 -19.34 -3.31 -6.02
CA SER A 13 -19.48 -3.47 -7.46
C SER A 13 -18.31 -4.27 -8.07
N ALA A 14 -18.59 -5.11 -9.07
CA ALA A 14 -17.54 -5.82 -9.83
C ALA A 14 -16.55 -4.85 -10.51
N LYS A 15 -16.98 -3.62 -10.81
CA LYS A 15 -16.11 -2.54 -11.30
C LYS A 15 -15.09 -2.11 -10.25
N THR A 16 -15.51 -1.99 -8.98
CA THR A 16 -14.61 -1.71 -7.85
C THR A 16 -13.59 -2.82 -7.69
N ILE A 17 -14.02 -4.09 -7.72
CA ILE A 17 -13.11 -5.25 -7.63
C ILE A 17 -12.08 -5.22 -8.76
N THR A 18 -12.54 -5.05 -10.00
CA THR A 18 -11.68 -4.99 -11.18
C THR A 18 -10.64 -3.89 -11.05
N LYS A 19 -11.06 -2.73 -10.53
CA LYS A 19 -10.16 -1.62 -10.25
C LYS A 19 -9.14 -1.98 -9.17
N LEU A 20 -9.54 -2.59 -8.06
CA LEU A 20 -8.61 -3.01 -6.99
C LEU A 20 -7.57 -4.03 -7.48
N CYS A 21 -7.97 -4.97 -8.34
CA CYS A 21 -7.06 -5.92 -8.98
C CYS A 21 -6.09 -5.19 -9.92
N ALA A 22 -6.61 -4.35 -10.81
CA ALA A 22 -5.80 -3.59 -11.75
C ALA A 22 -4.83 -2.63 -11.05
N ASP A 23 -5.27 -2.01 -9.96
CA ASP A 23 -4.51 -1.07 -9.15
C ASP A 23 -3.42 -1.77 -8.30
N GLY A 24 -3.37 -3.11 -8.28
CA GLY A 24 -2.40 -3.90 -7.53
C GLY A 24 -2.66 -3.98 -6.03
N VAL A 25 -3.85 -3.53 -5.58
CA VAL A 25 -4.24 -3.55 -4.15
C VAL A 25 -4.49 -4.97 -3.67
N ILE A 26 -4.96 -5.84 -4.57
CA ILE A 26 -5.14 -7.27 -4.35
C ILE A 26 -3.97 -7.97 -5.06
N PRO A 27 -2.83 -8.19 -4.38
CA PRO A 27 -1.58 -8.55 -5.06
C PRO A 27 -1.58 -9.98 -5.60
N LEU A 28 -2.42 -10.85 -5.07
CA LEU A 28 -2.58 -12.22 -5.55
C LEU A 28 -3.63 -12.36 -6.66
N ALA A 29 -4.25 -11.25 -7.08
CA ALA A 29 -5.17 -11.26 -8.21
C ALA A 29 -4.38 -11.32 -9.52
N GLU A 30 -4.66 -12.33 -10.33
CA GLU A 30 -4.00 -12.55 -11.61
C GLU A 30 -5.04 -12.64 -12.73
N LYS A 31 -4.60 -12.49 -13.99
CA LYS A 31 -5.47 -12.73 -15.15
C LYS A 31 -5.31 -14.16 -15.62
N ASP A 32 -6.42 -14.85 -15.83
CA ASP A 32 -6.43 -16.15 -16.52
C ASP A 32 -6.01 -16.01 -17.99
N GLU A 33 -5.88 -17.14 -18.70
CA GLU A 33 -5.56 -17.20 -20.13
C GLU A 33 -6.54 -16.41 -21.02
N ARG A 34 -7.74 -16.12 -20.51
CA ARG A 34 -8.79 -15.34 -21.20
C ARG A 34 -8.82 -13.87 -20.77
N GLY A 35 -7.83 -13.43 -19.99
CA GLY A 35 -7.70 -12.04 -19.53
C GLY A 35 -8.64 -11.65 -18.39
N ARG A 36 -9.30 -12.61 -17.72
CA ARG A 36 -10.25 -12.37 -16.62
C ARG A 36 -9.53 -12.46 -15.29
N TRP A 37 -9.88 -11.57 -14.36
CA TRP A 37 -9.31 -11.60 -13.01
C TRP A 37 -9.75 -12.84 -12.23
N VAL A 38 -8.76 -13.52 -11.66
CA VAL A 38 -8.86 -14.62 -10.71
C VAL A 38 -8.29 -14.09 -9.40
N ILE A 39 -9.10 -14.12 -8.34
CA ILE A 39 -8.78 -13.65 -7.00
C ILE A 39 -8.82 -14.87 -6.09
N PRO A 40 -7.82 -15.13 -5.23
CA PRO A 40 -7.87 -16.24 -4.28
C PRO A 40 -9.06 -16.13 -3.31
N ASP A 41 -9.63 -17.25 -2.90
CA ASP A 41 -10.86 -17.28 -2.09
C ASP A 41 -10.64 -16.80 -0.64
N GLU A 42 -9.43 -17.02 -0.15
CA GLU A 42 -8.88 -16.55 1.13
C GLU A 42 -8.60 -15.04 1.15
N CYS A 43 -8.65 -14.37 0.00
CA CYS A 43 -8.40 -12.95 -0.05
C CYS A 43 -9.56 -12.19 0.61
N GLU A 44 -9.18 -11.24 1.47
CA GLU A 44 -10.11 -10.34 2.15
C GLU A 44 -10.19 -8.98 1.46
N LYS A 45 -11.30 -8.31 1.68
CA LYS A 45 -11.52 -6.96 1.13
C LYS A 45 -10.49 -6.00 1.73
N PRO A 46 -9.81 -5.17 0.92
CA PRO A 46 -8.94 -4.14 1.46
C PRO A 46 -9.72 -3.20 2.40
N PRO A 47 -9.25 -2.96 3.63
CA PRO A 47 -9.98 -2.14 4.60
C PRO A 47 -9.96 -0.65 4.23
N VAL A 48 -8.97 -0.23 3.43
CA VAL A 48 -8.76 1.16 3.02
C VAL A 48 -8.34 1.26 1.56
N SER A 49 -8.35 2.48 1.01
CA SER A 49 -7.99 2.73 -0.39
C SER A 49 -6.49 2.50 -0.69
N ARG A 50 -6.13 2.31 -1.98
CA ARG A 50 -4.72 2.22 -2.42
C ARG A 50 -3.87 3.37 -1.88
N PHE A 51 -4.36 4.60 -2.03
CA PHE A 51 -3.68 5.79 -1.54
C PHE A 51 -3.44 5.71 -0.02
N ARG A 52 -4.43 5.23 0.74
CA ARG A 52 -4.30 5.08 2.19
C ARG A 52 -3.29 3.98 2.55
N LEU A 53 -3.30 2.84 1.88
CA LEU A 53 -2.28 1.80 2.07
C LEU A 53 -0.86 2.33 1.79
N CYS A 54 -0.69 3.10 0.71
CA CYS A 54 0.59 3.74 0.39
C CYS A 54 0.99 4.77 1.44
N TYR A 55 0.03 5.52 1.99
CA TYR A 55 0.27 6.44 3.11
C TYR A 55 0.74 5.70 4.37
N LEU A 56 0.13 4.56 4.71
CA LEU A 56 0.54 3.75 5.88
C LEU A 56 1.98 3.23 5.73
N MET A 57 2.36 2.80 4.53
CA MET A 57 3.74 2.41 4.23
C MET A 57 4.70 3.61 4.26
N ASP A 58 4.32 4.76 3.70
CA ASP A 58 5.12 6.00 3.78
C ASP A 58 5.33 6.47 5.22
N MET A 59 4.36 6.23 6.10
CA MET A 59 4.50 6.53 7.53
C MET A 59 5.58 5.68 8.20
N ILE A 60 5.79 4.42 7.79
CA ILE A 60 6.91 3.60 8.29
C ILE A 60 8.24 4.29 7.99
N ASN A 61 8.43 4.78 6.76
CA ASN A 61 9.65 5.48 6.37
C ASN A 61 9.83 6.79 7.16
N ARG A 62 8.76 7.58 7.33
CA ARG A 62 8.81 8.82 8.11
C ARG A 62 9.15 8.60 9.58
N LEU A 63 8.63 7.53 10.19
CA LEU A 63 8.94 7.18 11.57
C LEU A 63 10.43 6.80 11.70
N LYS A 64 10.99 6.09 10.72
CA LYS A 64 12.44 5.82 10.64
C LYS A 64 13.28 7.08 10.47
N GLU A 65 12.77 8.08 9.78
CA GLU A 65 13.40 9.41 9.62
C GLU A 65 13.27 10.28 10.89
N GLY A 66 12.63 9.79 11.95
CA GLY A 66 12.54 10.48 13.25
C GLY A 66 11.23 11.22 13.49
N VAL A 67 10.20 11.02 12.67
CA VAL A 67 8.85 11.51 12.99
C VAL A 67 8.34 10.81 14.26
N VAL A 68 7.81 11.59 15.20
CA VAL A 68 7.29 11.07 16.46
C VAL A 68 5.86 10.56 16.28
N TYR A 69 5.61 9.26 16.54
CA TYR A 69 4.32 8.59 16.39
C TYR A 69 3.14 9.37 17.00
N LYS A 70 3.29 9.82 18.26
CA LYS A 70 2.24 10.57 18.98
C LYS A 70 1.87 11.92 18.35
N LYS A 71 2.73 12.48 17.49
CA LYS A 71 2.48 13.74 16.77
C LYS A 71 1.85 13.50 15.39
N VAL A 72 1.74 12.26 14.94
CA VAL A 72 1.17 11.92 13.64
C VAL A 72 -0.35 12.09 13.69
N LYS A 73 -0.87 12.87 12.73
CA LYS A 73 -2.31 12.95 12.47
C LYS A 73 -2.68 11.90 11.43
N TRP A 74 -3.09 10.72 11.90
CA TRP A 74 -3.45 9.58 11.04
C TRP A 74 -4.66 9.86 10.15
N GLY A 75 -5.62 10.64 10.66
CA GLY A 75 -6.85 10.98 9.93
C GLY A 75 -7.73 9.76 9.60
N ILE A 76 -7.62 8.72 10.43
CA ILE A 76 -8.44 7.49 10.47
C ILE A 76 -8.53 7.04 11.94
N GLY A 77 -9.51 6.19 12.25
CA GLY A 77 -9.64 5.58 13.58
C GLY A 77 -8.58 4.52 13.84
N GLU A 78 -8.36 4.19 15.11
CA GLU A 78 -7.36 3.18 15.52
C GLU A 78 -7.65 1.81 14.92
N LYS A 79 -8.92 1.38 14.91
CA LYS A 79 -9.32 0.11 14.28
C LYS A 79 -8.95 0.07 12.79
N GLU A 80 -9.26 1.13 12.04
CA GLU A 80 -8.95 1.21 10.61
C GLU A 80 -7.43 1.24 10.36
N LEU A 81 -6.67 1.85 11.27
CA LEU A 81 -5.21 1.85 11.24
C LEU A 81 -4.64 0.44 11.44
N GLN A 82 -5.14 -0.29 12.44
CA GLN A 82 -4.75 -1.67 12.73
C GLN A 82 -5.14 -2.61 11.58
N ASP A 83 -6.38 -2.54 11.10
CA ASP A 83 -6.87 -3.32 9.95
C ASP A 83 -6.01 -3.04 8.70
N GLY A 84 -5.64 -1.79 8.47
CA GLY A 84 -4.78 -1.38 7.36
C GLY A 84 -3.38 -1.99 7.42
N TYR A 85 -2.73 -1.99 8.59
CA TYR A 85 -1.42 -2.63 8.75
C TYR A 85 -1.52 -4.16 8.72
N GLN A 86 -2.56 -4.74 9.31
CA GLN A 86 -2.84 -6.17 9.25
C GLN A 86 -2.95 -6.64 7.80
N TYR A 87 -3.73 -5.91 6.98
CA TYR A 87 -3.85 -6.20 5.56
C TYR A 87 -2.50 -6.13 4.82
N LEU A 88 -1.66 -5.13 5.12
CA LEU A 88 -0.33 -4.99 4.53
C LEU A 88 0.60 -6.15 4.90
N ILE A 89 0.51 -6.66 6.13
CA ILE A 89 1.29 -7.81 6.62
C ILE A 89 0.84 -9.09 5.92
N GLU A 90 -0.45 -9.39 5.94
CA GLU A 90 -1.04 -10.61 5.36
C GLU A 90 -0.76 -10.72 3.86
N ASN A 91 -0.70 -9.57 3.18
CA ASN A 91 -0.41 -9.50 1.75
C ASN A 91 1.09 -9.39 1.42
N ALA A 92 1.96 -9.55 2.42
CA ALA A 92 3.42 -9.46 2.32
C ALA A 92 3.92 -8.14 1.69
N MET A 93 3.23 -7.03 1.94
CA MET A 93 3.64 -5.69 1.53
C MET A 93 4.55 -5.02 2.58
N VAL A 94 4.40 -5.42 3.85
CA VAL A 94 5.22 -4.99 4.98
C VAL A 94 5.63 -6.22 5.80
N SER A 95 6.77 -6.16 6.47
CA SER A 95 7.20 -7.20 7.41
C SER A 95 6.17 -7.43 8.52
N SER A 96 6.08 -8.65 9.02
CA SER A 96 5.20 -9.00 10.15
C SER A 96 5.61 -8.29 11.44
N PHE A 97 4.62 -7.82 12.20
CA PHE A 97 4.75 -7.27 13.55
C PHE A 97 3.39 -7.29 14.26
N ASP A 98 3.37 -6.98 15.57
CA ASP A 98 2.14 -6.87 16.34
C ASP A 98 1.42 -5.54 16.06
N VAL A 99 0.26 -5.62 15.40
CA VAL A 99 -0.57 -4.45 15.04
C VAL A 99 -1.19 -3.76 16.26
N HIS A 100 -1.17 -4.36 17.44
CA HIS A 100 -1.62 -3.70 18.68
C HIS A 100 -0.50 -2.89 19.36
N GLN A 101 0.75 -2.97 18.86
CA GLN A 101 1.91 -2.24 19.38
C GLN A 101 2.54 -1.30 18.33
N LEU A 102 1.72 -0.64 17.50
CA LEU A 102 2.16 0.17 16.36
C LEU A 102 3.26 1.19 16.69
N GLU A 103 3.17 1.90 17.82
CA GLU A 103 4.16 2.92 18.21
C GLU A 103 5.58 2.33 18.34
N LYS A 104 5.67 1.11 18.85
CA LYS A 104 6.93 0.39 19.07
C LYS A 104 7.41 -0.34 17.82
N GLU A 105 6.49 -0.91 17.05
CA GLU A 105 6.79 -1.82 15.95
C GLU A 105 7.03 -1.12 14.62
N LEU A 106 6.28 -0.06 14.30
CA LEU A 106 6.37 0.61 12.99
C LEU A 106 7.75 1.19 12.66
N PRO A 107 8.53 1.76 13.61
CA PRO A 107 9.89 2.21 13.32
C PRO A 107 10.83 1.07 12.88
N ASN A 108 10.54 -0.18 13.27
CA ASN A 108 11.34 -1.35 12.94
C ASN A 108 10.82 -2.10 11.70
N ALA A 109 9.55 -1.88 11.34
CA ALA A 109 8.92 -2.52 10.19
C ALA A 109 9.62 -2.20 8.86
N THR A 110 9.64 -3.12 7.91
CA THR A 110 10.24 -2.94 6.59
C THR A 110 9.20 -3.09 5.48
N ILE A 111 9.27 -2.23 4.48
CA ILE A 111 8.42 -2.32 3.29
C ILE A 111 9.09 -3.29 2.32
N THR A 112 8.36 -4.33 1.93
CA THR A 112 8.86 -5.36 1.00
C THR A 112 8.93 -4.84 -0.43
N SER A 113 9.55 -5.59 -1.34
CA SER A 113 9.56 -5.26 -2.77
C SER A 113 8.15 -5.13 -3.35
N ARG A 114 7.20 -5.92 -2.85
CA ARG A 114 5.79 -5.84 -3.24
C ARG A 114 5.14 -4.54 -2.77
N GLY A 115 5.35 -4.16 -1.52
CA GLY A 115 4.86 -2.88 -0.99
C GLY A 115 5.42 -1.68 -1.77
N LYS A 116 6.72 -1.71 -2.08
CA LYS A 116 7.38 -0.69 -2.91
C LYS A 116 6.76 -0.58 -4.30
N ALA A 117 6.52 -1.70 -4.99
CA ALA A 117 5.86 -1.71 -6.30
C ALA A 117 4.47 -1.06 -6.27
N LEU A 118 3.70 -1.25 -5.19
CA LEU A 118 2.41 -0.59 -5.02
C LEU A 118 2.56 0.93 -4.84
N MET A 119 3.55 1.38 -4.07
CA MET A 119 3.83 2.80 -3.85
C MET A 119 4.31 3.49 -5.13
N GLU A 120 5.20 2.85 -5.91
CA GLU A 120 5.66 3.35 -7.22
C GLU A 120 4.50 3.52 -8.20
N ARG A 121 3.60 2.53 -8.23
CA ARG A 121 2.39 2.59 -9.05
C ARG A 121 1.49 3.75 -8.64
N GLU A 122 1.22 3.94 -7.35
CA GLU A 122 0.45 5.10 -6.88
C GLU A 122 1.16 6.43 -7.18
N ASN A 123 2.49 6.48 -7.11
CA ASN A 123 3.23 7.67 -7.53
C ASN A 123 3.08 7.97 -9.03
N LYS A 124 2.99 6.94 -9.88
CA LYS A 124 2.86 7.09 -11.33
C LYS A 124 1.42 7.36 -11.80
N GLU A 125 0.47 6.61 -11.24
CA GLU A 125 -0.93 6.56 -11.70
C GLU A 125 -1.89 7.31 -10.77
N GLY A 126 -1.48 7.59 -9.54
CA GLY A 126 -2.29 8.27 -8.54
C GLY A 126 -2.60 9.70 -8.97
N LYS A 127 -3.85 10.10 -8.74
CA LYS A 127 -4.32 11.47 -9.01
C LYS A 127 -3.91 12.46 -7.91
N SER A 128 -3.35 11.95 -6.80
CA SER A 128 -2.91 12.79 -5.69
C SER A 128 -1.62 13.52 -6.04
N GLN A 129 -1.53 14.77 -5.58
CA GLN A 129 -0.30 15.57 -5.67
C GLN A 129 0.80 15.02 -4.73
N ARG A 130 0.42 14.25 -3.71
CA ARG A 130 1.37 13.65 -2.77
C ARG A 130 2.10 12.48 -3.44
N LYS A 131 3.43 12.54 -3.44
CA LYS A 131 4.31 11.42 -3.78
C LYS A 131 4.82 10.76 -2.50
N PHE A 132 4.91 9.43 -2.53
CA PHE A 132 5.35 8.59 -1.42
C PHE A 132 6.83 8.25 -1.56
N ASN A 133 7.55 8.19 -0.44
CA ASN A 133 8.97 7.85 -0.43
C ASN A 133 9.15 6.33 -0.59
N VAL A 134 9.66 5.89 -1.74
CA VAL A 134 9.94 4.47 -2.04
C VAL A 134 11.38 4.07 -1.70
N ASN A 135 12.29 5.05 -1.64
CA ASN A 135 13.73 4.84 -1.55
C ASN A 135 14.23 5.02 -0.11
N PHE A 136 13.92 4.06 0.76
CA PHE A 136 14.79 3.83 1.91
C PHE A 136 16.05 3.10 1.39
N LYS A 137 17.18 3.82 1.30
CA LYS A 137 18.45 3.31 0.77
C LYS A 137 18.87 2.04 1.54
N ILE A 138 18.63 0.87 0.96
CA ILE A 138 19.39 -0.33 1.27
C ILE A 138 20.50 -0.34 0.22
N ASN A 139 21.74 -0.29 0.68
CA ASN A 139 22.95 -0.23 -0.14
C ASN A 139 23.20 -1.60 -0.81
N THR A 140 22.29 -2.02 -1.68
CA THR A 140 22.44 -3.19 -2.54
C THR A 140 22.25 -2.70 -3.97
N GLY A 141 23.36 -2.68 -4.70
CA GLY A 141 23.44 -2.05 -6.02
C GLY A 141 22.39 -2.54 -7.00
N ILE A 142 22.11 -1.63 -7.95
CA ILE A 142 21.39 -1.77 -9.22
C ILE A 142 19.96 -1.18 -9.21
N PHE A 143 19.82 -0.15 -10.06
CA PHE A 143 18.67 0.72 -10.40
C PHE A 143 18.35 1.90 -9.47
N SER A 144 19.15 2.96 -9.61
CA SER A 144 18.75 4.34 -9.34
C SER A 144 18.01 4.91 -10.55
N PHE A 145 16.70 5.16 -10.43
CA PHE A 145 16.03 6.12 -11.31
C PHE A 145 16.04 7.47 -10.57
N GLU A 146 16.91 8.37 -11.03
CA GLU A 146 16.89 9.77 -10.58
C GLU A 146 15.56 10.39 -10.99
N THR A 147 14.65 10.59 -10.04
CA THR A 147 13.67 11.66 -10.19
C THR A 147 14.24 12.88 -9.48
N GLY A 148 15.02 13.64 -10.24
CA GLY A 148 15.49 14.96 -9.84
C GLY A 148 14.30 15.84 -9.46
N TYR A 149 14.40 16.44 -8.29
CA TYR A 149 13.55 17.55 -7.89
C TYR A 149 13.87 18.76 -8.77
N GLU A 150 12.96 19.15 -9.66
CA GLU A 150 12.88 20.55 -10.07
C GLU A 150 11.71 21.20 -9.34
N SER A 151 12.05 22.04 -8.37
CA SER A 151 11.13 23.01 -7.78
C SER A 151 10.76 24.04 -8.85
N ALA A 152 9.55 23.97 -9.40
CA ALA A 152 8.98 25.08 -10.14
C ALA A 152 8.48 26.15 -9.13
N LYS A 153 9.36 27.09 -8.78
CA LYS A 153 8.99 28.46 -8.40
C LYS A 153 9.29 29.39 -9.58
N GLY A 154 8.33 30.24 -9.92
CA GLY A 154 8.46 31.36 -10.85
C GLY A 154 7.52 31.20 -12.06
N LYS A 155 6.60 32.10 -12.37
CA LYS A 155 6.62 33.57 -12.20
C LYS A 155 5.29 34.10 -11.66
#